data_AF-A0A060C945-F1
#
_entry.id   AF-A0A060C945-F1
#
_cell.length_a   1.000
_cell.length_b   1.000
_cell.length_c   1.000
_cell.angle_alpha   90.00
_cell.angle_beta   90.00
_cell.angle_gamma   90.00
#
_symmetry.space_group_name_H-M   'P 1'
#
loop_
_entity.id
_entity.type
_entity.pdbx_description
1 polymer ?
#
loop_
_entity_poly.entity_id
_entity_poly.type
_entity_poly.pdbx_seq_one_letter_code
_entity_poly.pdbx_strand_id
1 'polypeptide(L)' 'MRARAERDPHQGPMSVYELHLGSWRPGLSYRDAADELIDYVTGLGFTHVEFLPLAE' A
#
# COMPACT_ATOMS: atom_id res chain seq x y z
N MET A 1 -15.66 3.71 -1.58
CA MET A 1 -15.77 2.28 -1.19
C MET A 1 -16.88 1.49 -1.89
N ARG A 2 -17.93 2.09 -2.49
CA ARG A 2 -19.02 1.34 -3.14
C ARG A 2 -18.54 0.37 -4.23
N ALA A 3 -17.72 0.87 -5.15
CA ALA A 3 -17.17 0.06 -6.25
C ALA A 3 -16.31 -1.14 -5.81
N ARG A 4 -15.68 -1.11 -4.62
CA ARG A 4 -14.91 -2.25 -4.10
C ARG A 4 -15.84 -3.38 -3.66
N ALA A 5 -16.95 -3.05 -3.00
CA ALA A 5 -17.89 -4.05 -2.49
C ALA A 5 -18.63 -4.81 -3.60
N GLU A 6 -18.72 -4.20 -4.80
CA GLU A 6 -19.39 -4.78 -5.98
C GLU A 6 -18.46 -5.64 -6.84
N ARG A 7 -17.16 -5.72 -6.52
CA ARG A 7 -16.15 -6.45 -7.31
C ARG A 7 -15.65 -7.69 -6.57
N ASP A 8 -15.44 -8.78 -7.31
CA ASP A 8 -14.73 -9.96 -6.81
C ASP A 8 -13.21 -9.71 -6.87
N PRO A 9 -12.49 -9.67 -5.74
CA PRO A 9 -11.04 -9.44 -5.72
C PRO A 9 -10.23 -10.58 -6.36
N HIS A 10 -10.80 -11.77 -6.53
CA HIS A 10 -10.13 -12.91 -7.18
C HIS A 10 -10.21 -12.86 -8.72
N GLN A 11 -11.02 -11.94 -9.28
CA GLN A 11 -11.25 -11.80 -10.71
C GLN A 11 -10.58 -10.55 -11.32
N GLY A 12 -9.58 -9.97 -10.62
CA GLY A 12 -8.86 -8.78 -11.05
C GLY A 12 -7.34 -8.91 -10.90
N PRO A 13 -6.57 -7.98 -11.49
CA PRO A 13 -5.13 -7.94 -11.30
C PRO A 13 -4.79 -7.70 -9.82
N MET A 14 -3.90 -8.54 -9.28
CA MET A 14 -3.41 -8.47 -7.90
C MET A 14 -1.89 -8.51 -7.92
N SER A 15 -1.28 -7.33 -7.79
CA SER A 15 0.16 -7.14 -7.56
C SER A 15 0.34 -6.34 -6.28
N VAL A 16 1.01 -6.95 -5.30
CA VAL A 16 1.10 -6.46 -3.92
C VAL A 16 2.54 -6.04 -3.61
N TYR A 17 2.69 -4.85 -3.06
CA TYR A 17 3.95 -4.38 -2.49
C TYR A 17 3.93 -4.60 -0.97
N GLU A 18 4.66 -5.62 -0.50
CA GLU A 18 4.82 -5.92 0.92
C GLU A 18 5.83 -4.94 1.56
N LEU A 19 5.45 -4.36 2.71
CA LEU A 19 6.12 -3.18 3.26
C LEU A 19 6.22 -3.23 4.79
N HIS A 20 7.44 -3.10 5.32
CA HIS A 20 7.67 -2.71 6.70
C HIS A 20 7.85 -1.20 6.81
N LEU A 21 6.83 -0.50 7.35
CA LEU A 21 6.79 0.96 7.34
C LEU A 21 8.00 1.60 8.05
N GLY A 22 8.40 1.06 9.20
CA GLY A 22 9.48 1.63 10.02
C GLY A 22 10.87 1.55 9.39
N SER A 23 11.12 0.59 8.49
CA SER A 23 12.43 0.42 7.84
C SER A 23 12.46 0.88 6.39
N TRP A 24 11.31 1.14 5.77
CA TRP A 24 11.24 1.55 4.38
C TRP A 24 11.89 2.91 4.16
N ARG A 25 11.48 3.90 4.96
CA ARG A 25 12.09 5.22 5.05
C ARG A 25 12.10 5.67 6.51
N PRO A 26 13.17 5.33 7.25
CA PRO A 26 13.23 5.59 8.68
C PRO A 26 13.04 7.06 9.03
N GLY A 27 12.33 7.33 10.13
CA GLY A 27 12.12 8.67 10.65
C GLY A 27 10.90 9.41 10.09
N LEU A 28 10.14 8.79 9.17
CA LEU A 28 8.89 9.36 8.68
C LEU A 28 7.70 9.00 9.57
N SER A 29 6.80 9.97 9.79
CA SER A 29 5.47 9.67 10.32
C SER A 29 4.58 9.04 9.24
N TYR A 30 3.43 8.50 9.63
CA TYR A 30 2.43 8.02 8.66
C TYR A 30 2.00 9.07 7.63
N ARG A 31 1.96 10.35 8.02
CA ARG A 31 1.56 11.44 7.11
C ARG A 31 2.68 11.78 6.14
N ASP A 32 3.92 11.83 6.61
CA ASP A 32 5.07 12.14 5.76
C ASP A 32 5.34 11.02 4.75
N ALA A 33 5.16 9.77 5.18
CA ALA A 33 5.34 8.61 4.31
C ALA A 33 4.25 8.48 3.23
N ALA A 34 3.09 9.13 3.37
CA ALA A 34 1.94 8.91 2.49
C ALA A 34 2.21 9.32 1.04
N ASP A 35 2.66 10.56 0.82
CA ASP A 35 2.90 11.09 -0.52
C ASP A 35 4.03 10.31 -1.22
N GLU A 36 5.14 10.08 -0.50
CA GLU A 36 6.27 9.32 -1.03
C GLU A 36 5.91 7.88 -1.38
N LEU A 37 5.08 7.22 -0.55
CA LEU A 37 4.70 5.83 -0.75
C LEU A 37 3.76 5.70 -1.94
N ILE A 38 2.76 6.59 -2.03
CA ILE A 38 1.80 6.60 -3.14
C ILE A 38 2.52 6.81 -4.47
N ASP A 39 3.40 7.81 -4.56
CA ASP A 39 4.16 8.07 -5.79
C ASP A 39 5.03 6.88 -6.19
N TYR A 40 5.71 6.26 -5.21
CA TYR A 40 6.57 5.11 -5.47
C TYR A 40 5.79 3.89 -5.97
N VAL A 41 4.72 3.49 -5.29
CA VAL A 41 3.99 2.26 -5.65
C VAL A 41 3.16 2.42 -6.91
N THR A 42 2.62 3.63 -7.16
CA THR A 42 1.90 3.92 -8.40
C THR A 42 2.84 4.01 -9.60
N GLY A 43 4.03 4.61 -9.44
CA GLY A 43 5.06 4.65 -10.49
C GLY A 43 5.56 3.26 -10.90
N LEU A 44 5.55 2.31 -9.97
CA LEU A 44 5.91 0.90 -10.23
C LEU A 44 4.71 0.04 -10.69
N GLY A 45 3.49 0.58 -10.70
CA GLY A 45 2.29 -0.12 -11.18
C GLY A 45 1.73 -1.18 -10.23
N PHE A 46 2.03 -1.10 -8.93
CA PHE A 46 1.39 -1.97 -7.95
C PHE A 46 -0.09 -1.62 -7.77
N THR A 47 -0.89 -2.64 -7.46
CA THR A 47 -2.34 -2.49 -7.25
C THR A 47 -2.72 -2.35 -5.78
N HIS A 48 -1.87 -2.89 -4.89
CA HIS A 48 -2.10 -2.96 -3.45
C HIS A 48 -0.78 -2.83 -2.69
N VAL A 49 -0.88 -2.39 -1.43
CA VAL A 49 0.21 -2.40 -0.45
C VAL A 49 -0.21 -3.31 0.70
N GLU A 50 0.67 -4.22 1.11
CA GLU A 50 0.50 -5.03 2.31
C GLU A 50 1.48 -4.56 3.36
N PHE A 51 0.97 -4.12 4.50
CA PHE A 51 1.83 -3.71 5.60
C PHE A 51 2.17 -4.93 6.46
N LEU A 52 3.46 -5.06 6.80
CA LEU A 52 3.86 -5.81 7.98
C LEU A 52 3.16 -5.22 9.22
N PRO A 53 3.07 -5.96 10.34
CA PRO A 53 2.26 -5.57 11.50
C PRO A 53 2.46 -4.12 11.93
N LEU A 54 1.35 -3.35 11.96
CA LEU A 54 1.31 -1.96 12.39
C LEU A 54 0.76 -1.76 13.81
N ALA A 55 0.13 -2.80 14.37
CA ALA A 55 -0.47 -2.74 15.69
C ALA A 55 0.59 -2.79 16.80
N GLU A 56 0.32 -2.08 17.89
CA GLU A 56 1.00 -2.25 19.19
C GLU A 56 0.33 -3.34 20.02
#